data_AF-A0A0R3RIH9-F1
#
_entry.id   AF-A0A0R3RIH9-F1
#
_cell.length_a   1.000
_cell.length_b   1.000
_cell.length_c   1.000
_cell.angle_alpha   90.00
_cell.angle_beta   90.00
_cell.angle_gamma   90.00
#
_symmetry.space_group_name_H-M   'P 1'
#
loop_
_entity.id
_entity.type
_entity.pdbx_description
1 polymer ?
#
loop_
_entity_poly.entity_id
_entity_poly.type
_entity_poly.pdbx_seq_one_letter_code
_entity_poly.pdbx_strand_id
1 'polypeptide(L)'
;MKILHEIMRKCLVVNVDEKVWEIKGRLIQSLQNKLPQSFNYGLFLPPCDGRAGKFLLEDRPIREYPFHDCVPYLELKYKKRVYKMLNIDEKQLEKLHTKSNFKKFMNHIALGQLKKVEEMCSAGFDPNFHDNEGKTPLTMVCSLPHNESFIKTLVEHGAHVDFRNSDGQTAMHKAAYWSLAENVNCLLELGASPNYRDPLGLTPLYYNMLQSSSKSSVSQMLLYNYSDIAVTDLDGNHEIHQIS
;
A
#
# COMPACT_ATOMS: atom_id res chain seq x y z
N MET A 1 -29.90 12.09 14.49
CA MET A 1 -28.97 13.20 14.19
C MET A 1 -28.07 12.76 13.04
N LYS A 2 -28.43 13.10 11.79
CA LYS A 2 -27.58 12.82 10.62
C LYS A 2 -26.37 13.74 10.74
N ILE A 3 -25.20 13.20 11.07
CA ILE A 3 -23.95 13.93 10.90
C ILE A 3 -23.79 14.08 9.39
N LEU A 4 -24.14 15.24 8.85
CA LEU A 4 -23.66 15.66 7.54
C LEU A 4 -22.14 15.64 7.67
N HIS A 5 -21.47 14.68 7.04
CA HIS A 5 -20.03 14.74 6.88
C HIS A 5 -19.71 16.04 6.15
N GLU A 6 -19.15 17.02 6.86
CA GLU A 6 -18.63 18.24 6.24
C GLU A 6 -17.61 17.84 5.18
N ILE A 7 -17.94 18.08 3.91
CA ILE A 7 -17.01 17.87 2.81
C ILE A 7 -15.98 19.00 2.88
N MET A 8 -14.83 18.70 3.47
CA MET A 8 -13.71 19.62 3.52
C MET A 8 -13.02 19.67 2.14
N ARG A 9 -12.78 20.88 1.64
CA ARG A 9 -11.97 21.13 0.43
C ARG A 9 -10.78 22.00 0.79
N LYS A 10 -9.61 21.69 0.24
CA LYS A 10 -8.38 22.47 0.38
C LYS A 10 -7.75 22.67 -1.00
N CYS A 11 -7.21 23.87 -1.23
CA CYS A 11 -6.39 24.17 -2.40
C CYS A 11 -4.92 24.14 -2.00
N LEU A 12 -4.08 23.53 -2.82
CA LEU A 12 -2.64 23.44 -2.60
C LEU A 12 -1.92 23.95 -3.83
N VAL A 13 -0.83 24.70 -3.63
CA VAL A 13 0.16 24.96 -4.67
C VAL A 13 1.12 23.77 -4.70
N VAL A 14 1.28 23.20 -5.89
CA VAL A 14 2.03 21.97 -6.13
C VAL A 14 3.00 22.21 -7.28
N ASN A 15 4.26 21.82 -7.08
CA ASN A 15 5.21 21.75 -8.18
C ASN A 15 4.92 20.48 -8.99
N VAL A 16 4.88 20.59 -10.32
CA VAL A 16 4.56 19.46 -11.21
C VAL A 16 5.58 18.30 -11.11
N ASP A 17 6.79 18.57 -10.65
CA ASP A 17 7.83 17.57 -10.43
C ASP A 17 7.80 16.96 -9.00
N GLU A 18 6.95 17.49 -8.11
CA GLU A 18 6.79 16.98 -6.75
C GLU A 18 6.17 15.57 -6.76
N LYS A 19 6.69 14.68 -5.90
CA LYS A 19 6.15 13.31 -5.77
C LYS A 19 4.76 13.37 -5.12
N VAL A 20 3.87 12.48 -5.56
CA VAL A 20 2.51 12.32 -4.98
C VAL A 20 2.57 12.13 -3.45
N TRP A 21 3.59 11.41 -2.95
CA TRP A 21 3.85 11.24 -1.52
C TRP A 21 4.00 12.56 -0.76
N GLU A 22 4.78 13.49 -1.29
CA GLU A 22 5.11 14.77 -0.64
C GLU A 22 3.87 15.66 -0.59
N ILE A 23 3.12 15.73 -1.70
CA ILE A 23 1.84 16.44 -1.79
C ILE A 23 0.85 15.88 -0.76
N LYS A 24 0.73 14.55 -0.69
CA LYS A 24 -0.12 13.86 0.29
C LYS A 24 0.30 14.19 1.72
N GLY A 25 1.60 14.17 2.00
CA GLY A 25 2.17 14.50 3.31
C GLY A 25 1.81 15.91 3.77
N ARG A 26 2.03 16.91 2.91
CA ARG A 26 1.66 18.31 3.17
C ARG A 26 0.15 18.47 3.37
N LEU A 27 -0.65 17.80 2.54
CA LEU A 27 -2.11 17.82 2.67
C LEU A 27 -2.54 17.31 4.04
N ILE A 28 -2.08 16.10 4.44
CA ILE A 28 -2.42 15.47 5.72
C ILE A 28 -1.97 16.34 6.90
N GLN A 29 -0.77 16.90 6.87
CA GLN A 29 -0.27 17.80 7.92
C GLN A 29 -1.10 19.07 8.05
N SER A 30 -1.72 19.54 6.96
CA SER A 30 -2.56 20.74 6.97
C SER A 30 -3.98 20.50 7.53
N LEU A 31 -4.38 19.25 7.77
CA LEU A 31 -5.71 18.92 8.30
C LEU A 31 -5.77 19.23 9.80
N GLN A 32 -6.84 19.88 10.23
CA GLN A 32 -7.06 20.18 11.65
C GLN A 32 -7.23 18.92 12.49
N ASN A 33 -7.94 17.92 11.95
CA ASN A 33 -8.16 16.64 12.61
C ASN A 33 -7.19 15.60 12.07
N LYS A 34 -6.48 14.90 12.97
CA LYS A 34 -5.63 13.77 12.59
C LYS A 34 -6.49 12.66 12.01
N LEU A 35 -6.14 12.21 10.81
CA LEU A 35 -6.75 11.03 10.20
C LEU A 35 -6.15 9.77 10.84
N PRO A 36 -6.97 8.82 11.33
CA PRO A 36 -6.46 7.54 11.79
C PRO A 36 -5.84 6.79 10.62
N GLN A 37 -4.66 6.20 10.84
CA GLN A 37 -3.93 5.45 9.80
C GLN A 37 -3.73 6.28 8.51
N SER A 38 -3.36 7.55 8.68
CA SER A 38 -3.24 8.54 7.60
C SER A 38 -2.36 8.07 6.42
N PHE A 39 -1.39 7.19 6.68
CA PHE A 39 -0.53 6.58 5.67
C PHE A 39 -1.26 5.70 4.64
N ASN A 40 -2.45 5.17 4.97
CA ASN A 40 -3.32 4.38 4.07
C ASN A 40 -4.40 5.21 3.38
N TYR A 41 -4.38 6.55 3.55
CA TYR A 41 -5.09 7.43 2.63
C TYR A 41 -4.22 7.65 1.39
N GLY A 42 -4.86 7.76 0.23
CA GLY A 42 -4.22 8.07 -1.03
C GLY A 42 -4.93 9.21 -1.75
N LEU A 43 -4.20 9.94 -2.58
CA LEU A 43 -4.80 10.84 -3.54
C LEU A 43 -5.46 9.99 -4.63
N PHE A 44 -6.73 10.25 -4.88
CA PHE A 44 -7.57 9.54 -5.83
C PHE A 44 -7.97 10.50 -6.95
N LEU A 45 -7.67 10.11 -8.18
CA LEU A 45 -8.16 10.77 -9.38
C LEU A 45 -9.57 10.26 -9.66
N PRO A 46 -10.60 11.12 -9.59
CA PRO A 46 -11.96 10.69 -9.87
C PRO A 46 -12.14 10.24 -11.33
N PRO A 47 -13.18 9.44 -11.62
CA PRO A 47 -13.50 9.07 -12.99
C PRO A 47 -13.75 10.32 -13.85
N CYS A 48 -13.13 10.39 -15.02
CA CYS A 48 -13.26 11.50 -15.97
C CYS A 48 -13.20 10.95 -17.41
N ASP A 49 -14.03 11.47 -18.30
CA ASP A 49 -14.07 11.12 -19.73
C ASP A 49 -14.11 9.59 -20.02
N GLY A 50 -14.94 8.86 -19.28
CA GLY A 50 -15.08 7.41 -19.44
C GLY A 50 -13.91 6.59 -18.88
N ARG A 51 -12.87 7.22 -18.32
CA ARG A 51 -11.80 6.53 -17.58
C ARG A 51 -12.24 6.28 -16.14
N ALA A 52 -12.01 5.06 -15.66
CA ALA A 52 -12.25 4.73 -14.26
C ALA A 52 -11.32 5.54 -13.34
N GLY A 53 -11.83 5.91 -12.17
CA GLY A 53 -11.04 6.57 -11.15
C GLY A 53 -9.95 5.64 -10.58
N LYS A 54 -8.83 6.22 -10.15
CA LYS A 54 -7.68 5.46 -9.65
C LYS A 54 -6.93 6.21 -8.55
N PHE A 55 -6.29 5.46 -7.65
CA PHE A 55 -5.30 6.03 -6.75
C PHE A 55 -4.03 6.39 -7.53
N LEU A 56 -3.41 7.50 -7.17
CA LEU A 56 -2.11 7.90 -7.69
C LEU A 56 -1.01 7.11 -6.97
N LEU A 57 0.04 6.74 -7.70
CA LEU A 57 1.22 6.07 -7.18
C LEU A 57 2.09 7.09 -6.45
N GLU A 58 2.46 6.78 -5.21
CA GLU A 58 3.06 7.75 -4.29
C GLU A 58 4.49 8.16 -4.66
N ASP A 59 5.21 7.32 -5.37
CA ASP A 59 6.60 7.52 -5.80
C ASP A 59 6.73 8.26 -7.14
N ARG A 60 5.62 8.49 -7.85
CA ARG A 60 5.59 9.16 -9.16
C ARG A 60 5.38 10.67 -9.00
N PRO A 61 5.99 11.50 -9.87
CA PRO A 61 5.74 12.93 -9.90
C PRO A 61 4.33 13.22 -10.42
N ILE A 62 3.72 14.29 -9.93
CA ILE A 62 2.31 14.62 -10.23
C ILE A 62 2.08 14.91 -11.73
N ARG A 63 3.09 15.40 -12.46
CA ARG A 63 3.04 15.64 -13.92
C ARG A 63 2.70 14.41 -14.77
N GLU A 64 2.91 13.20 -14.25
CA GLU A 64 2.60 11.97 -14.99
C GLU A 64 1.10 11.65 -15.05
N TYR A 65 0.27 12.38 -14.30
CA TYR A 65 -1.17 12.21 -14.27
C TYR A 65 -1.87 13.22 -15.19
N PRO A 66 -2.86 12.78 -15.98
CA PRO A 66 -3.55 13.67 -16.90
C PRO A 66 -4.52 14.56 -16.13
N PHE A 67 -4.18 15.84 -16.03
CA PHE A 67 -5.12 16.86 -15.56
C PHE A 67 -5.58 17.71 -16.75
N HIS A 68 -6.89 17.85 -16.89
CA HIS A 68 -7.50 18.57 -18.01
C HIS A 68 -8.08 19.93 -17.61
N ASP A 69 -8.21 20.17 -16.31
CA ASP A 69 -8.73 21.41 -15.74
C ASP A 69 -7.61 22.41 -15.40
N CYS A 70 -7.93 23.70 -15.42
CA CYS A 70 -7.03 24.76 -14.95
C CYS A 70 -6.63 24.59 -13.48
N VAL A 71 -7.48 23.94 -12.69
CA VAL A 71 -7.20 23.54 -11.30
C VAL A 71 -7.57 22.05 -11.17
N PRO A 72 -6.58 21.16 -11.14
CA PRO A 72 -6.83 19.73 -10.98
C PRO A 72 -7.60 19.40 -9.71
N TYR A 73 -8.61 18.52 -9.82
CA TYR A 73 -9.38 18.02 -8.67
C TYR A 73 -8.97 16.59 -8.30
N LEU A 74 -8.63 16.37 -7.04
CA LEU A 74 -8.28 15.09 -6.45
C LEU A 74 -9.03 14.89 -5.14
N GLU A 75 -9.25 13.62 -4.77
CA GLU A 75 -9.89 13.24 -3.51
C GLU A 75 -8.91 12.52 -2.59
N LEU A 76 -8.87 12.88 -1.31
CA LEU A 76 -8.11 12.10 -0.31
C LEU A 76 -9.01 10.99 0.24
N LYS A 77 -8.76 9.74 -0.13
CA LYS A 77 -9.60 8.59 0.22
C LYS A 77 -8.81 7.51 0.94
N TYR A 78 -9.44 6.86 1.92
CA TYR A 78 -8.88 5.64 2.51
C TYR A 78 -8.85 4.53 1.46
N LYS A 79 -7.73 3.81 1.37
CA LYS A 79 -7.51 2.74 0.38
C LYS A 79 -8.30 1.47 0.73
N LYS A 80 -9.61 1.50 0.44
CA LYS A 80 -10.48 0.31 0.40
C LYS A 80 -10.43 -0.35 -0.97
N ARG A 81 -10.90 -1.60 -1.05
CA ARG A 81 -11.09 -2.29 -2.33
C ARG A 81 -11.98 -1.46 -3.27
N VAL A 82 -11.52 -1.29 -4.50
CA VAL A 82 -12.32 -0.68 -5.58
C VAL A 82 -13.08 -1.78 -6.29
N TYR A 83 -14.40 -1.84 -6.08
CA TYR A 83 -15.26 -2.86 -6.69
C TYR A 83 -15.60 -2.50 -8.14
N LYS A 84 -15.40 -3.44 -9.07
CA LYS A 84 -15.73 -3.27 -10.49
C LYS A 84 -17.20 -3.57 -10.81
N MET A 85 -17.91 -4.31 -9.95
CA MET A 85 -19.31 -4.71 -10.17
C MET A 85 -20.28 -3.77 -9.44
N LEU A 86 -21.29 -3.27 -10.15
CA LEU A 86 -22.22 -2.26 -9.66
C LEU A 86 -23.33 -2.80 -8.72
N ASN A 87 -23.49 -4.12 -8.60
CA ASN A 87 -24.64 -4.74 -7.93
C ASN A 87 -24.31 -5.42 -6.59
N ILE A 88 -23.35 -4.90 -5.83
CA ILE A 88 -23.00 -5.45 -4.52
C ILE A 88 -23.82 -4.74 -3.44
N ASP A 89 -24.61 -5.50 -2.67
CA ASP A 89 -25.41 -4.98 -1.54
C ASP A 89 -24.49 -4.53 -0.39
N GLU A 90 -24.56 -3.25 -0.04
CA GLU A 90 -23.79 -2.64 1.05
C GLU A 90 -23.98 -3.39 2.38
N LYS A 91 -25.20 -3.87 2.67
CA LYS A 91 -25.48 -4.66 3.87
C LYS A 91 -24.81 -6.02 3.86
N GLN A 92 -24.61 -6.61 2.68
CA GLN A 92 -23.86 -7.87 2.55
C GLN A 92 -22.37 -7.61 2.78
N LEU A 93 -21.82 -6.52 2.23
CA LEU A 93 -20.44 -6.12 2.48
C LEU A 93 -20.19 -5.86 3.97
N GLU A 94 -21.08 -5.15 4.67
CA GLU A 94 -20.92 -4.91 6.11
C GLU A 94 -20.81 -6.22 6.92
N LYS A 95 -21.60 -7.24 6.57
CA LYS A 95 -21.56 -8.56 7.21
C LYS A 95 -20.25 -9.30 6.96
N LEU A 96 -19.58 -9.05 5.84
CA LEU A 96 -18.27 -9.63 5.54
C LEU A 96 -17.18 -9.03 6.43
N HIS A 97 -17.27 -7.75 6.78
CA HIS A 97 -16.22 -6.99 7.47
C HIS A 97 -16.40 -6.91 9.00
N THR A 98 -16.70 -8.06 9.62
CA THR A 98 -16.75 -8.15 11.08
C THR A 98 -15.38 -8.48 11.67
N LYS A 99 -15.12 -8.10 12.93
CA LYS A 99 -13.88 -8.47 13.65
C LYS A 99 -13.61 -9.98 13.64
N SER A 100 -14.67 -10.80 13.71
CA SER A 100 -14.56 -12.25 13.63
C SER A 100 -14.07 -12.71 12.26
N ASN A 101 -14.62 -12.15 11.19
CA ASN A 101 -14.21 -12.49 9.83
C ASN A 101 -12.79 -12.02 9.50
N PHE A 102 -12.36 -10.85 9.98
CA PHE A 102 -10.96 -10.41 9.87
C PHE A 102 -10.00 -11.42 10.49
N LYS A 103 -10.26 -11.84 11.74
CA LYS A 103 -9.47 -12.87 12.42
C LYS A 103 -9.50 -14.19 11.65
N LYS A 104 -10.67 -14.62 11.19
CA LYS A 104 -10.85 -15.85 10.42
C LYS A 104 -10.05 -15.82 9.12
N PHE A 105 -10.06 -14.69 8.40
CA PHE A 105 -9.32 -14.50 7.17
C PHE A 105 -7.80 -14.60 7.39
N MET A 106 -7.28 -13.91 8.41
CA MET A 106 -5.86 -13.99 8.77
C MET A 106 -5.46 -15.42 9.19
N ASN A 107 -6.34 -16.14 9.91
CA ASN A 107 -6.10 -17.55 10.24
C ASN A 107 -6.04 -18.44 8.99
N HIS A 108 -6.87 -18.19 7.98
CA HIS A 108 -6.78 -18.94 6.72
C HIS A 108 -5.45 -18.70 5.99
N ILE A 109 -4.92 -17.48 6.03
CA ILE A 109 -3.58 -17.17 5.54
C ILE A 109 -2.51 -17.93 6.35
N ALA A 110 -2.56 -17.84 7.69
CA ALA A 110 -1.59 -18.51 8.57
C ALA A 110 -1.53 -20.03 8.36
N LEU A 111 -2.68 -20.64 8.04
CA LEU A 111 -2.81 -22.08 7.81
C LEU A 111 -2.59 -22.50 6.34
N GLY A 112 -2.20 -21.58 5.45
CA GLY A 112 -1.97 -21.87 4.03
C GLY A 112 -3.24 -22.24 3.25
N GLN A 113 -4.42 -21.85 3.72
CA GLN A 113 -5.72 -22.21 3.13
C GLN A 113 -6.11 -21.25 1.99
N LEU A 114 -5.32 -21.24 0.91
CA LEU A 114 -5.48 -20.32 -0.24
C LEU A 114 -6.91 -20.32 -0.79
N LYS A 115 -7.49 -21.50 -1.02
CA LYS A 115 -8.85 -21.64 -1.56
C LYS A 115 -9.90 -20.91 -0.72
N LYS A 116 -9.79 -20.96 0.62
CA LYS A 116 -10.74 -20.26 1.50
C LYS A 116 -10.55 -18.74 1.46
N VAL A 117 -9.31 -18.29 1.32
CA VAL A 117 -9.00 -16.86 1.13
C VAL A 117 -9.61 -16.36 -0.18
N GLU A 118 -9.42 -17.11 -1.26
CA GLU A 118 -10.00 -16.84 -2.57
C GLU A 118 -11.54 -16.82 -2.53
N GLU A 119 -12.17 -17.81 -1.90
CA GLU A 119 -13.63 -17.87 -1.72
C GLU A 119 -14.17 -16.65 -0.96
N MET A 120 -13.52 -16.25 0.14
CA MET A 120 -13.91 -15.05 0.89
C MET A 120 -13.76 -13.78 0.05
N CYS A 121 -12.65 -13.64 -0.68
CA CYS A 121 -12.40 -12.50 -1.55
C CYS A 121 -13.37 -12.43 -2.73
N SER A 122 -13.71 -13.57 -3.32
CA SER A 122 -14.71 -13.70 -4.40
C SER A 122 -16.10 -13.28 -3.93
N ALA A 123 -16.44 -13.55 -2.66
CA ALA A 123 -17.67 -13.08 -2.05
C ALA A 123 -17.71 -11.56 -1.78
N GLY A 124 -16.62 -10.83 -2.06
CA GLY A 124 -16.55 -9.38 -1.91
C GLY A 124 -15.80 -8.90 -0.66
N PHE A 125 -15.16 -9.79 0.09
CA PHE A 125 -14.33 -9.39 1.24
C PHE A 125 -13.18 -8.47 0.78
N ASP A 126 -12.95 -7.38 1.51
CA ASP A 126 -11.89 -6.41 1.29
C ASP A 126 -10.64 -6.83 2.07
N PRO A 127 -9.54 -7.21 1.40
CA PRO A 127 -8.31 -7.60 2.08
C PRO A 127 -7.49 -6.41 2.61
N ASN A 128 -7.95 -5.15 2.46
CA ASN A 128 -7.24 -3.96 2.92
C ASN A 128 -7.61 -3.57 4.37
N PHE A 129 -7.22 -4.40 5.33
CA PHE A 129 -7.47 -4.18 6.75
C PHE A 129 -6.24 -4.51 7.61
N HIS A 130 -6.28 -4.08 8.87
CA HIS A 130 -5.32 -4.48 9.89
C HIS A 130 -5.94 -5.50 10.84
N ASP A 131 -5.17 -6.53 11.19
CA ASP A 131 -5.49 -7.38 12.34
C ASP A 131 -5.16 -6.67 13.66
N ASN A 132 -5.33 -7.37 14.78
CA ASN A 132 -5.08 -6.81 16.11
C ASN A 132 -3.60 -6.54 16.40
N GLU A 133 -2.68 -7.13 15.61
CA GLU A 133 -1.24 -6.91 15.70
C GLU A 133 -0.78 -5.81 14.72
N GLY A 134 -1.72 -5.20 13.99
CA GLY A 134 -1.43 -4.18 12.99
C GLY A 134 -0.89 -4.73 11.67
N LYS A 135 -0.86 -6.05 11.47
CA LYS A 135 -0.51 -6.68 10.19
C LYS A 135 -1.67 -6.57 9.22
N THR A 136 -1.34 -6.44 7.94
CA THR A 136 -2.30 -6.56 6.84
C THR A 136 -2.17 -7.95 6.21
N PRO A 137 -3.21 -8.48 5.55
CA PRO A 137 -3.10 -9.72 4.79
C PRO A 137 -1.86 -9.78 3.89
N LEU A 138 -1.63 -8.74 3.08
CA LEU A 138 -0.54 -8.72 2.12
C LEU A 138 0.84 -8.66 2.81
N THR A 139 0.98 -7.90 3.90
CA THR A 139 2.23 -7.86 4.68
C THR A 139 2.53 -9.18 5.40
N MET A 140 1.48 -9.88 5.87
CA MET A 140 1.64 -11.20 6.50
C MET A 140 2.12 -12.24 5.50
N VAL A 141 1.45 -12.33 4.35
CA VAL A 141 1.81 -13.22 3.25
C VAL A 141 3.25 -12.96 2.79
N CYS A 142 3.62 -11.69 2.63
CA CYS A 142 4.96 -11.31 2.17
C CYS A 142 6.06 -11.47 3.23
N SER A 143 5.72 -11.85 4.47
CA SER A 143 6.69 -12.18 5.52
C SER A 143 7.01 -13.67 5.61
N LEU A 144 6.42 -14.49 4.74
CA LEU A 144 6.57 -15.96 4.74
C LEU A 144 7.02 -16.44 3.34
N PRO A 145 7.90 -17.45 3.24
CA PRO A 145 8.38 -17.96 1.96
C PRO A 145 7.29 -18.72 1.18
N HIS A 146 7.44 -18.86 -0.14
CA HIS A 146 6.59 -19.67 -1.02
C HIS A 146 5.11 -19.26 -1.04
N ASN A 147 4.85 -17.95 -1.06
CA ASN A 147 3.50 -17.40 -0.98
C ASN A 147 3.08 -16.60 -2.21
N GLU A 148 3.76 -16.78 -3.35
CA GLU A 148 3.45 -16.08 -4.60
C GLU A 148 1.96 -16.16 -4.97
N SER A 149 1.35 -17.35 -4.86
CA SER A 149 -0.07 -17.56 -5.15
C SER A 149 -0.98 -16.74 -4.24
N PHE A 150 -0.65 -16.61 -2.95
CA PHE A 150 -1.41 -15.75 -2.04
C PHE A 150 -1.28 -14.27 -2.40
N ILE A 151 -0.08 -13.81 -2.77
CA ILE A 151 0.15 -12.41 -3.18
C ILE A 151 -0.72 -12.10 -4.40
N LYS A 152 -0.65 -12.95 -5.43
CA LYS A 152 -1.42 -12.80 -6.67
C LYS A 152 -2.93 -12.80 -6.38
N THR A 153 -3.43 -13.80 -5.65
CA THR A 153 -4.86 -13.88 -5.29
C THR A 153 -5.34 -12.65 -4.52
N LEU A 154 -4.58 -12.16 -3.54
CA LEU A 154 -4.98 -10.98 -2.77
C LEU A 154 -5.03 -9.72 -3.66
N VAL A 155 -4.02 -9.50 -4.50
CA VAL A 155 -3.95 -8.32 -5.38
C VAL A 155 -5.00 -8.37 -6.49
N GLU A 156 -5.22 -9.53 -7.11
CA GLU A 156 -6.31 -9.77 -8.07
C GLU A 156 -7.69 -9.44 -7.47
N HIS A 157 -7.86 -9.71 -6.18
CA HIS A 157 -9.07 -9.40 -5.43
C HIS A 157 -9.05 -8.02 -4.73
N GLY A 158 -8.14 -7.13 -5.14
CA GLY A 158 -8.17 -5.72 -4.79
C GLY A 158 -7.40 -5.33 -3.53
N ALA A 159 -6.47 -6.15 -3.05
CA ALA A 159 -5.44 -5.69 -2.12
C ALA A 159 -4.56 -4.64 -2.80
N HIS A 160 -4.39 -3.49 -2.18
CA HIS A 160 -3.46 -2.46 -2.67
C HIS A 160 -2.04 -2.89 -2.32
N VAL A 161 -1.16 -2.98 -3.33
CA VAL A 161 0.25 -3.37 -3.15
C VAL A 161 1.05 -2.40 -2.26
N ASP A 162 0.55 -1.18 -2.10
CA ASP A 162 1.13 -0.13 -1.25
C ASP A 162 0.38 0.06 0.08
N PHE A 163 -0.53 -0.84 0.43
CA PHE A 163 -1.24 -0.82 1.71
C PHE A 163 -0.25 -1.15 2.84
N ARG A 164 -0.24 -0.30 3.86
CA ARG A 164 0.76 -0.34 4.93
C ARG A 164 0.20 -0.94 6.21
N ASN A 165 1.06 -1.66 6.93
CA ASN A 165 0.79 -2.13 8.29
C ASN A 165 0.80 -0.96 9.31
N SER A 166 0.59 -1.24 10.60
CA SER A 166 0.61 -0.23 11.67
C SER A 166 1.93 0.53 11.80
N ASP A 167 3.04 -0.09 11.38
CA ASP A 167 4.38 0.53 11.38
C ASP A 167 4.60 1.41 10.14
N GLY A 168 3.60 1.50 9.26
CA GLY A 168 3.68 2.24 8.00
C GLY A 168 4.52 1.54 6.92
N GLN A 169 4.83 0.26 7.08
CA GLN A 169 5.58 -0.55 6.11
C GLN A 169 4.63 -1.26 5.14
N THR A 170 5.01 -1.27 3.86
CA THR A 170 4.29 -2.01 2.81
C THR A 170 4.70 -3.49 2.77
N ALA A 171 3.99 -4.29 1.98
CA ALA A 171 4.37 -5.67 1.69
C ALA A 171 5.79 -5.79 1.11
N MET A 172 6.21 -4.81 0.30
CA MET A 172 7.54 -4.76 -0.29
C MET A 172 8.65 -4.65 0.77
N HIS A 173 8.44 -3.83 1.80
CA HIS A 173 9.37 -3.72 2.94
C HIS A 173 9.53 -5.06 3.65
N LYS A 174 8.42 -5.76 3.93
CA LYS A 174 8.46 -7.06 4.62
C LYS A 174 9.17 -8.13 3.79
N ALA A 175 8.86 -8.24 2.50
CA ALA A 175 9.52 -9.21 1.62
C ALA A 175 11.02 -8.95 1.48
N ALA A 176 11.42 -7.66 1.41
CA ALA A 176 12.82 -7.26 1.34
C ALA A 176 13.58 -7.52 2.65
N TYR A 177 12.99 -7.19 3.81
CA TYR A 177 13.57 -7.45 5.13
C TYR A 177 13.85 -8.94 5.35
N TRP A 178 12.91 -9.81 4.99
CA TRP A 178 13.08 -11.27 5.08
C TRP A 178 13.85 -11.88 3.91
N SER A 179 14.35 -11.05 2.97
CA SER A 179 15.10 -11.47 1.79
C SER A 179 14.40 -12.57 0.96
N LEU A 180 13.08 -12.45 0.80
CA LEU A 180 12.22 -13.40 0.08
C LEU A 180 12.13 -13.03 -1.40
N ALA A 181 13.12 -13.46 -2.19
CA ALA A 181 13.26 -13.13 -3.61
C ALA A 181 12.01 -13.41 -4.46
N GLU A 182 11.33 -14.54 -4.23
CA GLU A 182 10.08 -14.90 -4.94
C GLU A 182 8.97 -13.87 -4.69
N ASN A 183 8.79 -13.47 -3.43
CA ASN A 183 7.79 -12.46 -3.04
C ASN A 183 8.17 -11.07 -3.56
N VAL A 184 9.46 -10.71 -3.54
CA VAL A 184 9.97 -9.43 -4.09
C VAL A 184 9.67 -9.36 -5.58
N ASN A 185 10.03 -10.41 -6.33
CA ASN A 185 9.79 -10.48 -7.77
C ASN A 185 8.30 -10.40 -8.09
N CYS A 186 7.46 -11.18 -7.39
CA CYS A 186 6.02 -11.16 -7.58
C CYS A 186 5.41 -9.77 -7.32
N LEU A 187 5.83 -9.07 -6.25
CA LEU A 187 5.35 -7.71 -5.98
C LEU A 187 5.76 -6.73 -7.09
N LEU A 188 7.00 -6.81 -7.59
CA LEU A 188 7.47 -5.99 -8.71
C LEU A 188 6.67 -6.26 -10.00
N GLU A 189 6.41 -7.52 -10.34
CA GLU A 189 5.57 -7.92 -11.47
C GLU A 189 4.14 -7.39 -11.35
N LEU A 190 3.62 -7.29 -10.12
CA LEU A 190 2.31 -6.70 -9.80
C LEU A 190 2.33 -5.16 -9.74
N GLY A 191 3.44 -4.53 -10.09
CA GLY A 191 3.59 -3.07 -10.17
C GLY A 191 3.85 -2.39 -8.82
N ALA A 192 4.28 -3.14 -7.79
CA ALA A 192 4.74 -2.54 -6.55
C ALA A 192 6.01 -1.72 -6.81
N SER A 193 6.05 -0.49 -6.29
CA SER A 193 7.26 0.31 -6.33
C SER A 193 8.32 -0.24 -5.36
N PRO A 194 9.59 -0.36 -5.79
CA PRO A 194 10.69 -0.65 -4.87
C PRO A 194 11.10 0.58 -4.03
N ASN A 195 10.45 1.73 -4.26
CA ASN A 195 10.73 3.02 -3.63
C ASN A 195 9.64 3.48 -2.65
N TYR A 196 8.76 2.57 -2.22
CA TYR A 196 7.87 2.89 -1.11
C TYR A 196 8.67 3.35 0.10
N ARG A 197 8.16 4.39 0.76
CA ARG A 197 8.73 4.89 2.00
C ARG A 197 7.82 4.60 3.17
N ASP A 198 8.41 4.19 4.28
CA ASP A 198 7.77 4.11 5.58
C ASP A 198 7.73 5.51 6.26
N PRO A 199 7.20 5.65 7.48
CA PRO A 199 7.15 6.94 8.19
C PRO A 199 8.52 7.52 8.54
N LEU A 200 9.57 6.71 8.55
CA LEU A 200 10.97 7.13 8.76
C LEU A 200 11.65 7.52 7.44
N GLY A 201 10.96 7.37 6.30
CA GLY A 201 11.51 7.65 4.98
C GLY A 201 12.34 6.49 4.41
N LEU A 202 12.42 5.36 5.11
CA LEU A 202 13.23 4.20 4.73
C LEU A 202 12.56 3.39 3.62
N THR A 203 13.37 2.78 2.75
CA THR A 203 12.93 2.02 1.57
C THR A 203 13.07 0.51 1.76
N PRO A 204 12.39 -0.32 0.95
CA PRO A 204 12.62 -1.76 0.93
C PRO A 204 14.09 -2.16 0.78
N LEU A 205 14.87 -1.43 -0.02
CA LEU A 205 16.31 -1.68 -0.15
C LEU A 205 17.02 -1.47 1.19
N TYR A 206 16.74 -0.37 1.90
CA TYR A 206 17.29 -0.13 3.24
C TYR A 206 17.00 -1.30 4.19
N TYR A 207 15.76 -1.76 4.24
CA TYR A 207 15.36 -2.90 5.07
C TYR A 207 16.02 -4.22 4.67
N ASN A 208 16.32 -4.42 3.38
CA ASN A 208 17.07 -5.59 2.93
C ASN A 208 18.51 -5.60 3.46
N MET A 209 19.11 -4.42 3.68
CA MET A 209 20.48 -4.30 4.18
C MET A 209 20.60 -4.42 5.71
N LEU A 210 19.48 -4.40 6.46
CA LEU A 210 19.47 -4.54 7.92
C LEU A 210 19.80 -5.96 8.41
N GLN A 211 19.76 -6.96 7.53
CA GLN A 211 19.98 -8.36 7.89
C GLN A 211 21.31 -8.83 7.30
N SER A 212 22.24 -9.26 8.17
CA SER A 212 23.52 -9.86 7.73
C SER A 212 23.35 -11.16 6.93
N SER A 213 22.20 -11.83 7.07
CA SER A 213 21.83 -13.03 6.32
C SER A 213 21.10 -12.74 5.00
N SER A 214 20.94 -11.46 4.64
CA SER A 214 20.25 -11.04 3.43
C SER A 214 20.94 -11.55 2.16
N LYS A 215 20.16 -12.05 1.21
CA LYS A 215 20.65 -12.54 -0.08
C LYS A 215 20.90 -11.35 -1.00
N SER A 216 22.11 -11.26 -1.53
CA SER A 216 22.49 -10.23 -2.52
C SER A 216 21.60 -10.23 -3.77
N SER A 217 20.94 -11.33 -4.09
CA SER A 217 19.97 -11.40 -5.19
C SER A 217 18.78 -10.47 -5.00
N VAL A 218 18.34 -10.23 -3.75
CA VAL A 218 17.21 -9.34 -3.48
C VAL A 218 17.59 -7.88 -3.64
N SER A 219 18.73 -7.46 -3.09
CA SER A 219 19.24 -6.09 -3.29
C SER A 219 19.52 -5.82 -4.77
N GLN A 220 20.13 -6.77 -5.49
CA GLN A 220 20.32 -6.67 -6.94
C GLN A 220 19.00 -6.50 -7.69
N MET A 221 17.97 -7.28 -7.33
CA MET A 221 16.64 -7.18 -7.96
C MET A 221 15.99 -5.81 -7.72
N LEU A 222 16.07 -5.30 -6.51
CA LEU A 222 15.56 -3.97 -6.15
C LEU A 222 16.30 -2.85 -6.91
N LEU A 223 17.64 -2.91 -6.93
CA LEU A 223 18.48 -1.96 -7.68
C LEU A 223 18.23 -2.02 -9.19
N TYR A 224 18.08 -3.23 -9.76
CA TYR A 224 17.74 -3.41 -11.16
C TYR A 224 16.38 -2.78 -11.51
N ASN A 225 15.44 -2.75 -10.55
CA ASN A 225 14.14 -2.11 -10.69
C ASN A 225 14.14 -0.64 -10.24
N TYR A 226 15.29 0.03 -10.29
CA TYR A 226 15.45 1.47 -10.04
C TYR A 226 15.11 1.89 -8.60
N SER A 227 15.52 1.09 -7.61
CA SER A 227 15.53 1.55 -6.22
C SER A 227 16.35 2.83 -6.05
N ASP A 228 15.79 3.82 -5.36
CA ASP A 228 16.49 4.95 -4.78
C ASP A 228 17.61 4.39 -3.87
N ILE A 229 18.81 4.93 -4.02
CA ILE A 229 19.96 4.65 -3.16
C ILE A 229 20.29 5.89 -2.32
N ALA A 230 21.16 5.71 -1.33
CA ALA A 230 21.60 6.77 -0.43
C ALA A 230 20.46 7.33 0.44
N VAL A 231 19.51 6.47 0.80
CA VAL A 231 18.49 6.77 1.80
C VAL A 231 19.13 6.65 3.19
N THR A 232 18.96 7.69 3.99
CA THR A 232 19.50 7.75 5.35
C THR A 232 18.41 7.52 6.40
N ASP A 233 18.75 6.81 7.47
CA ASP A 233 17.95 6.82 8.69
C ASP A 233 18.09 8.12 9.49
N LEU A 234 17.46 8.14 10.68
CA LEU A 234 17.48 9.29 11.59
C LEU A 234 18.88 9.62 12.14
N ASP A 235 19.80 8.66 12.11
CA ASP A 235 21.19 8.82 12.56
C ASP A 235 22.13 9.20 11.39
N GLY A 236 21.59 9.32 10.17
CA GLY A 236 22.36 9.64 8.97
C GLY A 236 23.06 8.43 8.33
N ASN A 237 22.77 7.21 8.81
CA ASN A 237 23.34 6.01 8.24
C ASN A 237 22.63 5.66 6.94
N HIS A 238 23.43 5.42 5.90
CA HIS A 238 22.95 4.96 4.60
C HIS A 238 22.84 3.42 4.56
N GLU A 239 22.26 2.86 3.49
CA GLU A 239 22.13 1.41 3.28
C GLU A 239 23.47 0.67 3.43
N ILE A 240 24.55 1.27 2.93
CA ILE A 240 25.90 0.70 2.98
C ILE A 240 26.48 0.57 4.39
N HIS A 241 25.99 1.35 5.35
CA HIS A 241 26.45 1.31 6.74
C HIS A 241 25.79 0.17 7.52
N GLN A 242 24.66 -0.35 7.05
CA GLN A 242 23.89 -1.40 7.72
C GLN A 242 24.49 -2.80 7.52
N ILE A 243 25.39 -2.95 6.53
CA ILE A 243 26.11 -4.20 6.26
C ILE A 243 27.27 -4.31 7.26
N SER A 244 27.07 -5.04 8.36
CA SER A 244 28.13 -5.47 9.27
C SER A 244 28.30 -6.99 9.25
#